data_AF-A0A849FE79-F1
#
_entry.id   AF-A0A849FE79-F1
#
_cell.length_a   1.000
_cell.length_b   1.000
_cell.length_c   1.000
_cell.angle_alpha   90.00
_cell.angle_beta   90.00
_cell.angle_gamma   90.00
#
_symmetry.space_group_name_H-M   'P 1'
#
loop_
_entity.id
_entity.type
_entity.pdbx_description
1 polymer ?
#
loop_
_entity_poly.entity_id
_entity_poly.type
_entity_poly.pdbx_seq_one_letter_code
_entity_poly.pdbx_strand_id
1 'polypeptide(L)'
;DPGVLLYWMGQGKSAEEIETLLYRQSGLLGLSGLSNDMRDLEMSDDPAAARAIEAFVARAVEEICRLAGTMGGLDAVVFCGGIGENAASIRDRIMAGLTFLSSPEMLVRPTREELEIALSVRNLLSRAT
;
A
#
# COMPACT_ATOMS: atom_id res chain seq x y z
N ASP A 1 7.25 0.62 -14.47
CA ASP A 1 7.46 0.65 -15.93
C ASP A 1 7.58 -0.78 -16.44
N PRO A 2 6.65 -1.26 -17.28
CA PRO A 2 6.73 -2.58 -17.89
C PRO A 2 8.03 -2.83 -18.69
N GLY A 3 8.69 -1.78 -19.20
CA GLY A 3 9.96 -1.88 -19.92
C GLY A 3 11.09 -2.48 -19.08
N VAL A 4 11.05 -2.36 -17.75
CA VAL A 4 12.02 -2.99 -16.84
C VAL A 4 11.95 -4.52 -16.92
N LEU A 5 10.76 -5.09 -17.14
CA LEU A 5 10.59 -6.53 -17.32
C LEU A 5 11.24 -6.99 -18.63
N LEU A 6 11.01 -6.24 -19.71
CA LEU A 6 11.62 -6.51 -21.02
C LEU A 6 13.15 -6.43 -20.96
N TYR A 7 13.68 -5.47 -20.21
CA TYR A 7 15.11 -5.35 -19.95
C TYR A 7 15.66 -6.62 -19.29
N TRP A 8 15.06 -7.09 -18.20
CA TRP A 8 15.50 -8.29 -17.49
C TRP A 8 15.40 -9.56 -18.33
N MET A 9 14.34 -9.69 -19.13
CA MET A 9 14.22 -10.78 -20.11
C MET A 9 15.34 -10.73 -21.16
N GLY A 10 15.68 -9.52 -21.65
CA GLY A 10 16.81 -9.31 -22.55
C GLY A 10 18.18 -9.62 -21.92
N GLN A 11 18.30 -9.53 -20.59
CA GLN A 11 19.48 -9.97 -19.84
C GLN A 11 19.47 -11.48 -19.52
N GLY A 12 18.50 -12.24 -20.03
CA GLY A 12 18.42 -13.69 -19.88
C GLY A 12 17.74 -14.18 -18.61
N LYS A 13 17.08 -13.30 -17.83
CA LYS A 13 16.27 -13.76 -16.70
C LYS A 13 15.04 -14.52 -17.19
N SER A 14 14.77 -15.65 -16.56
CA SER A 14 13.54 -16.41 -16.79
C SER A 14 12.32 -15.69 -16.24
N ALA A 15 11.12 -16.07 -16.72
CA ALA A 15 9.87 -15.55 -16.19
C ALA A 15 9.73 -15.83 -14.67
N GLU A 16 10.18 -17.00 -14.22
CA GLU A 16 10.12 -17.42 -12.80
C GLU A 16 11.08 -16.59 -11.92
N GLU A 17 12.27 -16.25 -12.43
CA GLU A 17 13.19 -15.35 -11.73
C GLU A 17 12.62 -13.94 -11.60
N ILE A 18 11.97 -13.43 -12.66
CA ILE A 18 11.32 -12.11 -12.63
C ILE A 18 10.13 -12.14 -11.68
N GLU A 19 9.31 -13.19 -11.70
CA GLU A 19 8.21 -13.40 -10.77
C GLU A 19 8.71 -13.37 -9.32
N THR A 20 9.76 -14.14 -9.02
CA THR A 20 10.37 -14.17 -7.69
C THR A 20 10.87 -12.78 -7.28
N LEU A 21 11.53 -12.07 -8.19
CA LEU A 21 12.01 -10.71 -7.94
C LEU A 21 10.85 -9.77 -7.56
N LEU A 22 9.76 -9.80 -8.32
CA LEU A 22 8.60 -8.92 -8.11
C LEU A 22 7.84 -9.25 -6.82
N TYR A 23 7.55 -10.52 -6.57
CA TYR A 23 6.70 -10.91 -5.45
C TYR A 23 7.43 -11.10 -4.12
N ARG A 24 8.74 -11.37 -4.15
CA ARG A 24 9.49 -11.76 -2.95
C ARG A 24 10.67 -10.86 -2.63
N GLN A 25 11.23 -10.14 -3.60
CA GLN A 25 12.49 -9.39 -3.42
C GLN A 25 12.37 -7.88 -3.69
N SER A 26 11.17 -7.39 -4.00
CA SER A 26 10.90 -5.97 -4.31
C SER A 26 10.24 -5.23 -3.14
N GLY A 27 9.69 -4.05 -3.39
CA GLY A 27 8.96 -3.27 -2.39
C GLY A 27 9.84 -2.80 -1.24
N LEU A 28 9.30 -2.83 -0.01
CA LEU A 28 10.02 -2.44 1.20
C LEU A 28 11.33 -3.22 1.37
N LEU A 29 11.31 -4.54 1.13
CA LEU A 29 12.51 -5.37 1.21
C LEU A 29 13.54 -4.99 0.16
N GLY A 30 13.13 -4.86 -1.10
CA GLY A 30 14.06 -4.53 -2.19
C GLY A 30 14.67 -3.14 -2.07
N LEU A 31 13.93 -2.18 -1.52
CA LEU A 31 14.40 -0.80 -1.33
C LEU A 31 15.26 -0.64 -0.06
N SER A 32 14.88 -1.30 1.03
CA SER A 32 15.62 -1.22 2.29
C SER A 32 16.84 -2.14 2.31
N GLY A 33 16.74 -3.31 1.66
CA GLY A 33 17.68 -4.42 1.84
C GLY A 33 17.57 -5.10 3.21
N LEU A 34 16.56 -4.77 4.01
CA LEU A 34 16.46 -5.16 5.43
C LEU A 34 15.24 -6.03 5.73
N SER A 35 14.02 -5.49 5.54
CA SER A 35 12.78 -6.17 5.89
C SER A 35 11.65 -5.76 4.96
N ASN A 36 10.66 -6.65 4.80
CA ASN A 36 9.37 -6.33 4.20
C ASN A 36 8.32 -5.88 5.24
N ASP A 37 8.64 -5.92 6.53
CA ASP A 37 7.76 -5.47 7.62
C ASP A 37 8.00 -3.99 7.93
N MET A 38 6.94 -3.20 7.94
CA MET A 38 7.00 -1.76 8.24
C MET A 38 7.56 -1.49 9.64
N ARG A 39 7.22 -2.33 10.64
CA ARG A 39 7.63 -2.14 12.03
C ARG A 39 9.14 -2.28 12.18
N ASP A 40 9.72 -3.27 11.50
CA ASP A 40 11.17 -3.48 11.50
C ASP A 40 11.89 -2.26 10.90
N LEU A 41 11.34 -1.68 9.83
CA LEU A 41 11.92 -0.51 9.18
C LEU A 41 11.78 0.75 10.03
N GLU A 42 10.66 0.95 10.74
CA GLU A 42 10.47 2.09 11.64
C GLU A 42 11.41 2.05 12.86
N MET A 43 11.84 0.87 13.30
CA MET A 43 12.79 0.69 14.38
C MET A 43 14.26 0.76 13.94
N SER A 44 14.52 0.87 12.63
CA SER A 44 15.87 0.87 12.08
C SER A 44 16.41 2.29 11.92
N ASP A 45 17.66 2.50 12.35
CA ASP A 45 18.40 3.74 12.10
C ASP A 45 19.11 3.74 10.73
N ASP A 46 18.98 2.67 9.93
CA ASP A 46 19.60 2.60 8.60
C ASP A 46 18.94 3.59 7.64
N PRO A 47 19.70 4.48 6.96
CA PRO A 47 19.15 5.39 5.97
C PRO A 47 18.37 4.70 4.84
N ALA A 48 18.66 3.44 4.53
CA ALA A 48 17.90 2.66 3.56
C ALA A 48 16.47 2.34 4.03
N ALA A 49 16.26 2.11 5.33
CA ALA A 49 14.93 1.93 5.91
C ALA A 49 14.10 3.21 5.74
N ALA A 50 14.67 4.37 6.09
CA ALA A 50 14.02 5.66 5.92
C ALA A 50 13.62 5.93 4.46
N ARG A 51 14.53 5.69 3.51
CA ARG A 51 14.24 5.83 2.07
C ARG A 51 13.14 4.89 1.58
N ALA A 52 13.11 3.65 2.06
CA ALA A 52 12.07 2.70 1.70
C ALA A 52 10.69 3.14 2.22
N ILE A 53 10.63 3.65 3.45
CA ILE A 53 9.41 4.22 4.04
C ILE A 53 8.95 5.46 3.25
N GLU A 54 9.87 6.37 2.90
CA GLU A 54 9.56 7.56 2.11
C GLU A 54 8.97 7.20 0.74
N ALA A 55 9.57 6.21 0.06
CA ALA A 55 9.05 5.72 -1.22
C ALA A 55 7.65 5.10 -1.08
N PHE A 56 7.39 4.37 0.01
CA PHE A 56 6.06 3.82 0.32
C PHE A 56 5.02 4.94 0.53
N VAL A 57 5.34 5.94 1.35
CA VAL A 57 4.47 7.09 1.61
C VAL A 57 4.19 7.86 0.34
N ALA A 58 5.22 8.16 -0.46
CA ALA A 58 5.07 8.88 -1.72
C ALA A 58 4.13 8.14 -2.68
N ARG A 59 4.30 6.82 -2.83
CA ARG A 59 3.42 5.99 -3.66
C ARG A 59 1.97 6.01 -3.16
N ALA A 60 1.75 5.95 -1.85
CA ALA A 60 0.40 6.02 -1.29
C ALA A 60 -0.26 7.38 -1.55
N VAL A 61 0.49 8.49 -1.38
CA VAL A 61 0.01 9.85 -1.68
C VAL A 61 -0.33 9.99 -3.17
N GLU A 62 0.54 9.51 -4.07
CA GLU A 62 0.30 9.52 -5.52
C GLU A 62 -1.01 8.81 -5.88
N GLU A 63 -1.25 7.62 -5.32
CA GLU A 63 -2.48 6.87 -5.58
C GLU A 63 -3.73 7.55 -5.02
N ILE A 64 -3.67 8.13 -3.82
CA ILE A 64 -4.79 8.90 -3.26
C ILE A 64 -5.11 10.11 -4.15
N CYS A 65 -4.10 10.85 -4.59
CA CYS A 65 -4.27 11.99 -5.49
C CYS A 65 -4.87 11.58 -6.84
N ARG A 66 -4.43 10.45 -7.41
CA ARG A 66 -4.98 9.90 -8.65
C ARG A 66 -6.48 9.60 -8.51
N LEU A 67 -6.87 8.96 -7.40
CA LEU A 67 -8.26 8.63 -7.13
C LEU A 67 -9.10 9.90 -6.86
N ALA A 68 -8.59 10.83 -6.04
CA ALA A 68 -9.26 12.10 -5.75
C ALA A 68 -9.51 12.91 -7.03
N GLY A 69 -8.53 13.00 -7.93
CA GLY A 69 -8.70 13.66 -9.22
C GLY A 69 -9.75 13.00 -10.11
N THR A 70 -9.90 11.67 -10.02
CA THR A 70 -10.91 10.92 -10.78
C THR A 70 -12.32 11.10 -10.20
N MET A 71 -12.44 11.23 -8.87
CA MET A 71 -13.72 11.41 -8.16
C MET A 71 -14.17 12.88 -8.08
N GLY A 72 -13.28 13.83 -8.43
CA GLY A 72 -13.57 15.26 -8.36
C GLY A 72 -13.36 15.89 -6.97
N GLY A 73 -12.66 15.20 -6.07
CA GLY A 73 -12.43 15.63 -4.69
C GLY A 73 -12.28 14.46 -3.73
N LEU A 74 -12.13 14.79 -2.45
CA LEU A 74 -12.02 13.82 -1.38
C LEU A 74 -12.58 14.37 -0.07
N ASP A 75 -13.55 13.68 0.51
CA ASP A 75 -14.10 14.03 1.83
C ASP A 75 -13.27 13.41 2.96
N ALA A 76 -12.83 12.15 2.77
CA ALA A 76 -12.11 11.39 3.78
C ALA A 76 -11.11 10.39 3.19
N VAL A 77 -10.09 10.05 3.98
CA VAL A 77 -9.17 8.93 3.74
C VAL A 77 -9.38 7.89 4.84
N VAL A 78 -9.74 6.67 4.46
CA VAL A 78 -9.92 5.56 5.40
C VAL A 78 -8.68 4.65 5.34
N PHE A 79 -7.96 4.58 6.44
CA PHE A 79 -6.86 3.64 6.64
C PHE A 79 -7.36 2.35 7.30
N CYS A 80 -7.00 1.22 6.71
CA CYS A 80 -7.31 -0.12 7.19
C CYS A 80 -6.16 -1.09 6.87
N GLY A 81 -6.28 -2.36 7.31
CA GLY A 81 -5.25 -3.37 7.15
C GLY A 81 -4.05 -3.18 8.08
N GLY A 82 -3.10 -4.12 8.06
CA GLY A 82 -2.01 -4.18 9.04
C GLY A 82 -1.25 -2.86 9.24
N ILE A 83 -0.72 -2.28 8.15
CA ILE A 83 0.01 -1.00 8.22
C ILE A 83 -0.95 0.17 8.52
N GLY A 84 -2.07 0.26 7.79
CA GLY A 84 -3.00 1.38 7.92
C GLY A 84 -3.61 1.49 9.32
N GLU A 85 -3.85 0.38 10.00
CA GLU A 85 -4.40 0.35 11.36
C GLU A 85 -3.34 0.67 12.42
N ASN A 86 -2.14 0.09 12.29
CA ASN A 86 -1.17 0.07 13.38
C ASN A 86 -0.05 1.13 13.27
N ALA A 87 0.30 1.57 12.06
CA ALA A 87 1.43 2.48 11.84
C ALA A 87 0.96 3.94 11.78
N ALA A 88 0.77 4.56 12.96
CA ALA A 88 0.29 5.93 13.07
C ALA A 88 1.18 6.96 12.35
N SER A 89 2.49 6.82 12.51
CA SER A 89 3.51 7.65 11.85
C SER A 89 3.35 7.65 10.31
N ILE A 90 3.01 6.50 9.72
CA ILE A 90 2.83 6.34 8.28
C ILE A 90 1.58 7.06 7.82
N ARG A 91 0.47 6.93 8.57
CA ARG A 91 -0.75 7.71 8.29
C ARG A 91 -0.48 9.20 8.34
N ASP A 92 0.21 9.68 9.37
CA ASP A 92 0.51 11.10 9.53
C ASP A 92 1.36 11.63 8.38
N ARG A 93 2.38 10.87 7.94
CA ARG A 93 3.21 11.22 6.77
C ARG A 93 2.40 11.24 5.47
N ILE A 94 1.48 10.30 5.27
CA ILE A 94 0.58 10.29 4.11
C ILE A 94 -0.33 11.52 4.14
N MET A 95 -1.00 11.78 5.26
CA MET A 95 -1.90 12.93 5.40
C MET A 95 -1.18 14.27 5.25
N ALA A 96 0.07 14.38 5.71
CA ALA A 96 0.91 15.56 5.48
C ALA A 96 1.11 15.85 3.98
N GLY A 97 1.25 14.80 3.15
CA GLY A 97 1.35 14.92 1.69
C GLY A 97 0.05 15.35 0.99
N LEU A 98 -1.08 15.34 1.69
CA LEU A 98 -2.42 15.68 1.18
C LEU A 98 -2.90 17.05 1.66
N THR A 99 -2.09 17.81 2.39
CA THR A 99 -2.45 19.10 2.98
C THR A 99 -2.85 20.18 1.96
N PHE A 100 -2.46 20.01 0.69
CA PHE A 100 -2.88 20.90 -0.40
C PHE A 100 -4.32 20.65 -0.86
N LEU A 101 -4.91 19.49 -0.52
CA LEU A 101 -6.34 19.24 -0.70
C LEU A 101 -7.13 19.96 0.40
N SER A 102 -8.46 19.91 0.32
CA SER A 102 -9.41 20.50 1.28
C SER A 102 -9.39 19.87 2.69
N SER A 103 -8.24 19.34 3.13
CA SER A 103 -8.02 18.70 4.43
C SER A 103 -9.02 17.55 4.67
N PRO A 104 -8.93 16.45 3.91
CA PRO A 104 -9.85 15.32 4.05
C PRO A 104 -9.79 14.73 5.47
N GLU A 105 -10.93 14.26 5.97
CA GLU A 105 -11.01 13.60 7.27
C GLU A 105 -10.15 12.32 7.28
N MET A 106 -9.28 12.16 8.28
CA MET A 106 -8.53 10.92 8.48
C MET A 106 -9.34 9.95 9.35
N LEU A 107 -9.70 8.80 8.78
CA LEU A 107 -10.41 7.72 9.47
C LEU A 107 -9.53 6.48 9.56
N VAL A 108 -9.61 5.77 10.68
CA VAL A 108 -9.02 4.43 10.83
C VAL A 108 -10.14 3.44 11.09
N ARG A 109 -10.21 2.38 10.28
CA ARG A 109 -11.25 1.35 10.38
C ARG A 109 -10.63 -0.04 10.25
N PRO A 110 -10.87 -0.95 11.19
CA PRO A 110 -10.38 -2.31 11.07
C PRO A 110 -11.05 -3.01 9.89
N THR A 111 -10.27 -3.66 9.03
CA THR A 111 -10.85 -4.52 8.00
C THR A 111 -11.41 -5.78 8.66
N ARG A 112 -12.62 -6.20 8.24
CA ARG A 112 -13.27 -7.43 8.73
C ARG A 112 -13.65 -8.33 7.56
N GLU A 113 -12.64 -8.84 6.87
CA GLU A 113 -12.81 -9.59 5.62
C GLU A 113 -13.72 -10.80 5.79
N GLU A 114 -13.53 -11.58 6.86
CA GLU A 114 -14.34 -12.77 7.15
C GLU A 114 -15.80 -12.42 7.43
N LEU A 115 -16.04 -11.28 8.08
CA LEU A 115 -17.40 -10.80 8.34
C LEU A 115 -18.09 -10.40 7.04
N GLU A 116 -17.40 -9.67 6.15
CA GLU A 116 -17.95 -9.26 4.86
C GLU A 116 -18.27 -10.46 3.96
N ILE A 117 -17.41 -11.49 3.97
CA ILE A 117 -17.69 -12.76 3.30
C ILE A 117 -18.96 -13.41 3.88
N ALA A 118 -19.06 -13.52 5.21
CA ALA A 118 -20.22 -14.13 5.86
C ALA A 118 -21.53 -13.36 5.57
N LEU A 119 -21.49 -12.02 5.59
CA LEU A 119 -22.63 -11.18 5.27
C LEU A 119 -23.06 -11.31 3.81
N SER A 120 -22.10 -11.38 2.90
CA SER A 120 -22.34 -11.58 1.46
C SER A 120 -22.99 -12.94 1.19
N VAL A 121 -22.47 -14.01 1.79
CA VAL A 121 -23.05 -15.36 1.71
C VAL A 121 -24.47 -15.37 2.27
N ARG A 122 -24.71 -14.76 3.43
CA ARG A 122 -26.05 -14.68 4.04
C ARG A 122 -27.05 -13.97 3.11
N ASN A 123 -26.64 -12.86 2.48
CA ASN A 123 -27.50 -12.12 1.56
C ASN A 123 -27.87 -12.94 0.32
N LEU A 124 -26.90 -13.66 -0.26
CA LEU A 124 -27.15 -14.56 -1.40
C LEU A 124 -28.15 -15.67 -1.04
N LEU A 125 -27.99 -16.31 0.12
CA LEU A 125 -28.89 -17.36 0.57
C LEU A 125 -30.31 -16.82 0.82
N SER A 126 -30.45 -15.63 1.40
CA SER A 126 -31.76 -15.01 1.66
C SER A 126 -32.55 -14.62 0.41
N ARG A 127 -31.90 -14.50 -0.75
CA ARG A 127 -32.55 -14.19 -2.04
C ARG A 127 -32.96 -15.43 -2.83
N ALA A 128 -32.44 -16.59 -2.46
CA ALA A 128 -32.71 -17.88 -3.13
C ALA A 128 -33.95 -18.61 -2.56
N THR A 129 -34.49 -18.11 -1.45
CA THR A 129 -35.73 -18.55 -0.78
C THR A 129 -36.80 -17.51 -0.94
#